data_AF-A0A674EHH9-F1
#
_entry.id   AF-A0A674EHH9-F1
#
_cell.length_a   1.000
_cell.length_b   1.000
_cell.length_c   1.000
_cell.angle_alpha   90.00
_cell.angle_beta   90.00
_cell.angle_gamma   90.00
#
_symmetry.space_group_name_H-M   'P 1'
#
loop_
_entity.id
_entity.type
_entity.pdbx_description
1 polymer ?
#
loop_
_entity_poly.entity_id
_entity_poly.type
_entity_poly.pdbx_seq_one_letter_code
_entity_poly.pdbx_strand_id
1 'polypeptide(L)'
;MGPIDDSVASLVIAQLLFLQSESNNKPIHMYINSPGGVVTAGLAIYDTMQYILNPISTWCVGQAASMGSLLLASGTAGMRHSLPNARIMVHQPSGGARGQATDIAIQAEEIMKLKKQINQLYAKHTGQLLTHIEGVMERDRYMSPIEAQDFGIIDRVLVHPPQAGQDDPELVQKEPPTAICPSPASQTSATEQSLPSSYKPEP
;
A
#
# COMPACT_ATOMS: atom_id res chain seq x y z
N MET A 1 -9.31 -14.23 -0.80
CA MET A 1 -7.88 -14.30 -0.42
C MET A 1 -7.12 -15.07 -1.49
N GLY A 2 -5.83 -14.81 -1.67
CA GLY A 2 -5.02 -15.36 -2.77
C GLY A 2 -5.03 -14.47 -4.03
N PRO A 3 -4.51 -14.98 -5.15
CA PRO A 3 -4.53 -14.28 -6.44
C PRO A 3 -5.95 -13.91 -6.87
N ILE A 4 -6.11 -12.78 -7.56
CA ILE A 4 -7.38 -12.33 -8.12
C ILE A 4 -7.50 -12.86 -9.54
N ASP A 5 -8.51 -13.69 -9.79
CA ASP A 5 -8.92 -14.16 -11.10
C ASP A 5 -10.45 -14.06 -11.25
N ASP A 6 -10.97 -14.46 -12.40
CA ASP A 6 -12.41 -14.37 -12.69
C ASP A 6 -13.27 -15.21 -11.73
N SER A 7 -12.75 -16.32 -11.21
CA SER A 7 -13.45 -17.18 -10.26
C SER A 7 -13.58 -16.48 -8.90
N VAL A 8 -12.46 -15.97 -8.39
CA VAL A 8 -12.43 -15.21 -7.13
C VAL A 8 -13.27 -13.95 -7.24
N ALA A 9 -13.17 -13.20 -8.34
CA ALA A 9 -13.95 -12.00 -8.56
C ALA A 9 -15.45 -12.30 -8.60
N SER A 10 -15.87 -13.31 -9.35
CA SER A 10 -17.28 -13.73 -9.42
C SER A 10 -17.84 -14.07 -8.03
N LEU A 11 -17.07 -14.82 -7.22
CA LEU A 11 -17.46 -15.19 -5.87
C LEU A 11 -17.56 -13.99 -4.92
N VAL A 12 -16.63 -13.03 -5.00
CA VAL A 12 -16.67 -11.80 -4.19
C VAL A 12 -17.85 -10.93 -4.59
N ILE A 13 -18.06 -10.72 -5.89
CA ILE A 13 -19.17 -9.91 -6.42
C ILE A 13 -20.52 -10.52 -6.01
N ALA A 14 -20.69 -11.84 -6.13
CA ALA A 14 -21.91 -12.52 -5.71
C ALA A 14 -22.20 -12.31 -4.22
N GLN A 15 -21.18 -12.37 -3.36
CA GLN A 15 -21.32 -12.10 -1.93
C GLN A 15 -21.66 -10.64 -1.63
N LEU A 16 -21.05 -9.68 -2.32
CA LEU A 16 -21.36 -8.26 -2.16
C LEU A 16 -22.82 -7.95 -2.53
N LEU A 17 -23.29 -8.48 -3.67
CA LEU A 17 -24.67 -8.31 -4.11
C LEU A 17 -25.66 -9.01 -3.18
N PHE A 18 -25.31 -10.20 -2.68
CA PHE A 18 -26.11 -10.91 -1.68
C PHE A 18 -26.23 -10.09 -0.39
N LEU A 19 -25.13 -9.60 0.17
CA LEU A 19 -25.15 -8.79 1.40
C LEU A 19 -25.94 -7.49 1.23
N GLN A 20 -25.84 -6.85 0.08
CA GLN A 20 -26.68 -5.69 -0.24
C GLN A 20 -28.17 -6.04 -0.27
N SER A 21 -28.52 -7.21 -0.83
CA SER A 21 -29.92 -7.66 -0.89
C SER A 21 -30.50 -7.99 0.50
N GLU A 22 -29.67 -8.51 1.41
CA GLU A 22 -30.05 -8.77 2.80
C GLU A 22 -30.28 -7.48 3.59
N SER A 23 -29.43 -6.47 3.36
CA SER A 23 -29.55 -5.16 3.98
C SER A 23 -28.65 -4.19 3.22
N ASN A 24 -29.22 -3.10 2.71
CA ASN A 24 -28.48 -2.11 1.91
C ASN A 24 -27.85 -0.98 2.75
N ASN A 25 -27.95 -1.03 4.08
CA ASN A 25 -27.43 0.01 4.99
C ASN A 25 -26.40 -0.51 6.00
N LYS A 26 -26.28 -1.83 6.19
CA LYS A 26 -25.29 -2.41 7.10
C LYS A 26 -23.89 -2.36 6.48
N PRO A 27 -22.84 -2.02 7.25
CA PRO A 27 -21.47 -2.10 6.75
C PRO A 27 -21.08 -3.51 6.32
N ILE A 28 -20.30 -3.61 5.24
CA ILE A 28 -19.72 -4.85 4.74
C ILE A 28 -18.22 -4.84 5.06
N HIS A 29 -17.70 -5.93 5.62
CA HIS A 29 -16.28 -6.06 5.92
C HIS A 29 -15.59 -6.94 4.86
N MET A 30 -14.61 -6.37 4.17
CA MET A 30 -13.81 -7.06 3.15
C MET A 30 -12.38 -7.28 3.65
N TYR A 31 -12.03 -8.52 3.95
CA TYR A 31 -10.67 -8.90 4.33
C TYR A 31 -9.81 -9.23 3.11
N ILE A 32 -8.65 -8.59 3.01
CA ILE A 32 -7.75 -8.63 1.86
C ILE A 32 -6.40 -9.20 2.28
N ASN A 33 -6.10 -10.38 1.75
CA ASN A 33 -4.77 -10.97 1.69
C ASN A 33 -4.54 -11.42 0.25
N SER A 34 -3.94 -10.57 -0.58
CA SER A 34 -3.81 -10.83 -2.01
C SER A 34 -2.53 -10.26 -2.61
N PRO A 35 -1.81 -11.03 -3.46
CA PRO A 35 -0.71 -10.53 -4.26
C PRO A 35 -1.17 -9.70 -5.49
N GLY A 36 -2.47 -9.53 -5.70
CA GLY A 36 -3.04 -8.98 -6.93
C GLY A 36 -3.45 -10.07 -7.91
N GLY A 37 -3.54 -9.75 -9.19
CA GLY A 37 -3.95 -10.70 -10.23
C GLY A 37 -4.48 -10.02 -11.47
N VAL A 38 -5.48 -10.63 -12.11
CA VAL A 38 -6.10 -10.16 -13.36
C VAL A 38 -6.77 -8.80 -13.15
N VAL A 39 -6.37 -7.81 -13.96
CA VAL A 39 -6.84 -6.42 -13.85
C VAL A 39 -8.35 -6.31 -14.04
N THR A 40 -8.90 -6.93 -15.08
CA THR A 40 -10.35 -6.88 -15.37
C THR A 40 -11.18 -7.51 -14.25
N ALA A 41 -10.75 -8.64 -13.71
CA ALA A 41 -11.39 -9.29 -12.57
C ALA A 41 -11.38 -8.39 -11.33
N GLY A 42 -10.25 -7.75 -11.03
CA GLY A 42 -10.17 -6.80 -9.92
C GLY A 42 -10.99 -5.53 -10.16
N LEU A 43 -11.07 -5.01 -11.39
CA LEU A 43 -11.92 -3.86 -11.73
C LEU A 43 -13.41 -4.19 -11.59
N ALA A 44 -13.83 -5.43 -11.89
CA ALA A 44 -15.20 -5.86 -11.66
C ALA A 44 -15.57 -5.86 -10.16
N ILE A 45 -14.66 -6.29 -9.29
CA ILE A 45 -14.83 -6.18 -7.83
C ILE A 45 -14.89 -4.70 -7.44
N TYR A 46 -13.95 -3.90 -7.93
CA TYR A 46 -13.88 -2.47 -7.66
C TYR A 46 -15.20 -1.75 -7.99
N ASP A 47 -15.71 -1.91 -9.21
CA ASP A 47 -16.94 -1.24 -9.62
C ASP A 47 -18.14 -1.73 -8.81
N THR A 48 -18.19 -3.02 -8.47
CA THR A 48 -19.22 -3.56 -7.56
C THR A 48 -19.14 -2.92 -6.18
N MET A 49 -17.94 -2.74 -5.64
CA MET A 49 -17.73 -2.06 -4.35
C MET A 49 -18.26 -0.63 -4.36
N GLN A 50 -18.12 0.09 -5.48
CA GLN A 50 -18.62 1.46 -5.62
C GLN A 50 -20.12 1.53 -5.96
N TYR A 51 -20.64 0.48 -6.59
CA TYR A 51 -22.03 0.41 -7.06
C TYR A 51 -23.01 0.14 -5.92
N ILE A 52 -22.65 -0.72 -4.97
CA ILE A 52 -23.54 -1.05 -3.87
C ILE A 52 -23.68 0.12 -2.87
N LEU A 53 -24.83 0.21 -2.21
CA LEU A 53 -25.15 1.30 -1.27
C LEU A 53 -24.45 1.16 0.08
N ASN A 54 -24.09 -0.08 0.44
CA ASN A 54 -23.46 -0.39 1.72
C ASN A 54 -22.09 0.28 1.86
N PRO A 55 -21.75 0.85 3.03
CA PRO A 55 -20.37 1.22 3.29
C PRO A 55 -19.50 -0.05 3.39
N ILE A 56 -18.35 -0.05 2.71
CA ILE A 56 -17.42 -1.19 2.68
C ILE A 56 -16.18 -0.85 3.48
N SER A 57 -15.97 -1.57 4.57
CA SER A 57 -14.75 -1.52 5.37
C SER A 57 -13.73 -2.53 4.86
N THR A 58 -12.54 -2.07 4.48
CA THR A 58 -11.47 -2.93 3.94
C THR A 58 -10.42 -3.20 5.00
N TRP A 59 -9.93 -4.45 5.06
CA TRP A 59 -8.99 -4.92 6.09
C TRP A 59 -7.82 -5.66 5.47
N CYS A 60 -6.65 -5.04 5.45
CA CYS A 60 -5.44 -5.71 4.99
C CYS A 60 -4.86 -6.61 6.08
N VAL A 61 -4.78 -7.92 5.78
CA VAL A 61 -4.18 -8.94 6.64
C VAL A 61 -3.12 -9.69 5.83
N GLY A 62 -1.85 -9.64 6.26
CA GLY A 62 -0.74 -10.19 5.49
C GLY A 62 -0.27 -9.26 4.37
N GLN A 63 -0.97 -9.22 3.22
CA GLN A 63 -0.60 -8.29 2.15
C GLN A 63 -1.77 -7.79 1.30
N ALA A 64 -1.59 -6.59 0.75
CA ALA A 64 -2.40 -6.07 -0.34
C ALA A 64 -1.46 -5.50 -1.42
N ALA A 65 -1.24 -6.26 -2.49
CA ALA A 65 -0.34 -5.87 -3.57
C ALA A 65 -1.08 -5.72 -4.91
N SER A 66 -0.62 -4.82 -5.76
CA SER A 66 -1.16 -4.62 -7.12
C SER A 66 -2.67 -4.35 -7.11
N MET A 67 -3.50 -5.19 -7.75
CA MET A 67 -4.96 -5.06 -7.66
C MET A 67 -5.49 -5.22 -6.23
N GLY A 68 -4.80 -5.95 -5.35
CA GLY A 68 -5.17 -6.07 -3.94
C GLY A 68 -5.07 -4.75 -3.18
N SER A 69 -4.03 -3.93 -3.43
CA SER A 69 -3.91 -2.59 -2.82
C SER A 69 -4.91 -1.60 -3.41
N LEU A 70 -5.29 -1.75 -4.68
CA LEU A 70 -6.34 -0.91 -5.26
C LEU A 70 -7.68 -1.19 -4.56
N LEU A 71 -8.06 -2.46 -4.40
CA LEU A 71 -9.27 -2.83 -3.69
C LEU A 71 -9.23 -2.37 -2.23
N LEU A 72 -8.08 -2.46 -1.56
CA LEU A 72 -7.89 -1.92 -0.21
C LEU A 72 -8.17 -0.41 -0.17
N ALA A 73 -7.58 0.36 -1.09
CA ALA A 73 -7.75 1.80 -1.18
C ALA A 73 -9.19 2.22 -1.49
N SER A 74 -9.96 1.34 -2.14
CA SER A 74 -11.30 1.60 -2.65
C SER A 74 -12.42 1.35 -1.64
N GLY A 75 -12.08 1.00 -0.40
CA GLY A 75 -13.04 0.96 0.70
C GLY A 75 -13.61 2.35 1.00
N THR A 76 -14.71 2.40 1.74
CA THR A 76 -15.33 3.65 2.18
C THR A 76 -14.33 4.48 2.98
N ALA A 77 -14.22 5.78 2.67
CA ALA A 77 -13.30 6.69 3.34
C ALA A 77 -13.49 6.68 4.87
N GLY A 78 -12.39 6.57 5.61
CA GLY A 78 -12.39 6.41 7.06
C GLY A 78 -12.52 4.96 7.56
N MET A 79 -12.83 4.01 6.67
CA MET A 79 -13.08 2.59 6.97
C MET A 79 -12.05 1.65 6.31
N ARG A 80 -10.89 2.17 5.91
CA ARG A 80 -9.81 1.39 5.29
C ARG A 80 -8.74 1.09 6.33
N HIS A 81 -8.47 -0.18 6.56
CA HIS A 81 -7.71 -0.67 7.70
C HIS A 81 -6.59 -1.60 7.29
N SER A 82 -5.55 -1.67 8.12
CA SER A 82 -4.48 -2.65 8.00
C SER A 82 -3.97 -3.10 9.36
N LEU A 83 -3.48 -4.34 9.44
CA LEU A 83 -2.78 -4.85 10.61
C LEU A 83 -1.30 -4.41 10.60
N PRO A 84 -0.61 -4.35 11.75
CA PRO A 84 0.67 -3.65 11.88
C PRO A 84 1.82 -4.25 11.06
N ASN A 85 1.77 -5.55 10.79
CA ASN A 85 2.80 -6.28 10.04
C ASN A 85 2.40 -6.59 8.59
N ALA A 86 1.28 -6.04 8.12
CA ALA A 86 0.89 -6.23 6.74
C ALA A 86 1.82 -5.45 5.79
N ARG A 87 1.90 -5.86 4.53
CA ARG A 87 2.63 -5.13 3.49
C ARG A 87 1.70 -4.67 2.39
N ILE A 88 1.87 -3.44 1.95
CA ILE A 88 1.14 -2.86 0.82
C ILE A 88 2.13 -2.69 -0.33
N MET A 89 1.72 -3.00 -1.57
CA MET A 89 2.58 -2.77 -2.74
C MET A 89 1.77 -2.24 -3.92
N VAL A 90 2.24 -1.16 -4.54
CA VAL A 90 1.64 -0.61 -5.76
C VAL A 90 2.63 -0.66 -6.92
N HIS A 91 2.12 -0.86 -8.13
CA HIS A 91 2.89 -0.82 -9.37
C HIS A 91 1.99 -0.62 -10.59
N GLN A 92 2.58 -0.32 -11.74
CA GLN A 92 1.89 -0.25 -13.02
C GLN A 92 1.39 -1.64 -13.47
N PRO A 93 0.31 -1.72 -14.27
CA PRO A 93 -0.12 -2.99 -14.84
C PRO A 93 0.98 -3.59 -15.71
N SER A 94 1.04 -4.91 -15.73
CA SER A 94 1.95 -5.70 -16.58
C SER A 94 1.15 -6.60 -17.50
N GLY A 95 1.68 -6.86 -18.70
CA GLY A 95 1.06 -7.70 -19.70
C GLY A 95 2.07 -8.12 -20.77
N GLY A 96 1.60 -8.85 -21.78
CA GLY A 96 2.41 -9.27 -22.91
C GLY A 96 1.64 -9.10 -24.21
N ALA A 97 2.36 -8.88 -25.31
CA ALA A 97 1.76 -8.79 -26.64
C ALA A 97 2.50 -9.70 -27.63
N ARG A 98 1.76 -10.33 -28.53
CA ARG A 98 2.29 -11.19 -29.60
C ARG A 98 1.33 -11.15 -30.79
N GLY A 99 1.87 -11.20 -32.01
CA GLY A 99 1.06 -11.22 -33.23
C GLY A 99 1.66 -10.35 -34.33
N GLN A 100 0.83 -9.88 -35.25
CA GLN A 100 1.25 -8.93 -36.27
C GLN A 100 1.63 -7.59 -35.65
N ALA A 101 2.38 -6.75 -36.38
CA ALA A 101 2.76 -5.43 -35.90
C ALA A 101 1.55 -4.58 -35.47
N THR A 102 0.45 -4.65 -36.22
CA THR A 102 -0.81 -3.97 -35.89
C THR A 102 -1.42 -4.49 -34.59
N ASP A 103 -1.43 -5.81 -34.37
CA ASP A 103 -1.98 -6.40 -33.13
C ASP A 103 -1.15 -6.00 -31.90
N ILE A 104 0.18 -5.98 -32.04
CA ILE A 104 1.09 -5.53 -30.98
C ILE A 104 0.82 -4.07 -30.64
N ALA A 105 0.63 -3.20 -31.65
CA ALA A 105 0.31 -1.79 -31.43
C ALA A 105 -1.03 -1.61 -30.69
N ILE A 106 -2.07 -2.37 -31.07
CA ILE A 106 -3.37 -2.34 -30.39
C ILE A 106 -3.24 -2.75 -28.91
N GLN A 107 -2.52 -3.83 -28.63
CA GLN A 107 -2.32 -4.34 -27.27
C GLN A 107 -1.47 -3.37 -26.42
N ALA A 108 -0.47 -2.73 -27.02
CA ALA A 108 0.33 -1.70 -26.36
C ALA A 108 -0.50 -0.45 -26.04
N GLU A 109 -1.39 -0.02 -26.94
CA GLU A 109 -2.30 1.08 -26.66
C GLU A 109 -3.26 0.76 -25.51
N GLU A 110 -3.79 -0.46 -25.47
CA GLU A 110 -4.73 -0.90 -24.42
C GLU A 110 -4.09 -0.92 -23.03
N ILE A 111 -2.89 -1.48 -22.89
CA ILE A 111 -2.21 -1.49 -21.58
C ILE A 111 -1.86 -0.07 -21.11
N MET A 112 -1.59 0.86 -22.03
CA MET A 112 -1.38 2.28 -21.69
C MET A 112 -2.67 2.95 -21.21
N LYS A 113 -3.83 2.62 -21.80
CA LYS A 113 -5.14 3.07 -21.30
C LYS A 113 -5.42 2.52 -19.90
N LEU A 114 -5.20 1.22 -19.68
CA LEU A 114 -5.34 0.59 -18.37
C LEU A 114 -4.42 1.21 -17.31
N LYS A 115 -3.15 1.47 -17.65
CA LYS A 115 -2.20 2.15 -16.76
C LYS A 115 -2.75 3.51 -16.32
N LYS A 116 -3.23 4.33 -17.27
CA LYS A 116 -3.81 5.64 -16.97
C LYS A 116 -5.06 5.52 -16.09
N GLN A 117 -5.97 4.59 -16.40
CA GLN A 117 -7.18 4.36 -15.63
C GLN A 117 -6.86 3.97 -14.19
N ILE A 118 -5.96 3.01 -13.97
CA ILE A 118 -5.58 2.56 -12.62
C ILE A 118 -4.93 3.71 -11.84
N ASN A 119 -4.04 4.50 -12.44
CA ASN A 119 -3.41 5.65 -11.77
C ASN A 119 -4.46 6.70 -11.35
N GLN A 120 -5.48 6.94 -12.18
CA GLN A 120 -6.59 7.82 -11.83
C GLN A 120 -7.41 7.29 -10.65
N LEU A 121 -7.63 5.97 -10.57
CA LEU A 121 -8.32 5.36 -9.44
C LEU A 121 -7.51 5.50 -8.14
N TYR A 122 -6.19 5.27 -8.18
CA TYR A 122 -5.34 5.52 -7.01
C TYR A 122 -5.36 6.99 -6.61
N ALA A 123 -5.23 7.92 -7.56
CA ALA A 123 -5.30 9.36 -7.26
C ALA A 123 -6.64 9.74 -6.60
N LYS A 124 -7.76 9.20 -7.11
CA LYS A 124 -9.10 9.41 -6.54
C LYS A 124 -9.18 9.00 -5.07
N HIS A 125 -8.69 7.81 -4.73
CA HIS A 125 -8.87 7.23 -3.39
C HIS A 125 -7.80 7.65 -2.38
N THR A 126 -6.61 8.02 -2.85
CA THR A 126 -5.51 8.47 -1.99
C THR A 126 -5.51 9.98 -1.77
N GLY A 127 -6.17 10.75 -2.63
CA GLY A 127 -6.10 12.21 -2.65
C GLY A 127 -4.76 12.76 -3.17
N GLN A 128 -3.86 11.89 -3.64
CA GLN A 128 -2.57 12.29 -4.21
C GLN A 128 -2.75 12.87 -5.62
N LEU A 129 -1.82 13.74 -6.02
CA LEU A 129 -1.76 14.23 -7.40
C LEU A 129 -1.46 13.08 -8.36
N LEU A 130 -2.08 13.10 -9.54
CA LEU A 130 -1.88 12.05 -10.56
C LEU A 130 -0.40 11.90 -10.94
N THR A 131 0.34 13.01 -11.06
CA THR A 131 1.78 13.00 -11.36
C THR A 131 2.61 12.31 -10.27
N HIS A 132 2.19 12.44 -9.00
CA HIS A 132 2.84 11.74 -7.89
C HIS A 132 2.55 10.23 -7.96
N ILE A 133 1.30 9.84 -8.24
CA ILE A 133 0.92 8.44 -8.44
C ILE A 133 1.71 7.80 -9.59
N GLU A 134 1.81 8.49 -10.73
CA GLU A 134 2.56 8.01 -11.90
C GLU A 134 4.03 7.71 -11.56
N GLY A 135 4.70 8.61 -10.82
CA GLY A 135 6.08 8.40 -10.40
C GLY A 135 6.24 7.26 -9.39
N VAL A 136 5.29 7.11 -8.45
CA VAL A 136 5.32 6.07 -7.42
C VAL A 136 5.05 4.68 -7.98
N MET A 137 4.13 4.56 -8.94
CA MET A 137 3.70 3.28 -9.51
C MET A 137 4.57 2.80 -10.67
N GLU A 138 5.54 3.58 -11.14
CA GLU A 138 6.38 3.21 -12.28
C GLU A 138 7.19 1.92 -12.03
N ARG A 139 7.51 1.60 -10.79
CA ARG A 139 8.13 0.34 -10.37
C ARG A 139 7.43 -0.18 -9.12
N ASP A 140 7.74 -1.41 -8.73
CA ASP A 140 7.23 -1.99 -7.50
C ASP A 140 7.61 -1.10 -6.31
N ARG A 141 6.59 -0.53 -5.65
CA ARG A 141 6.74 0.26 -4.44
C ARG A 141 6.07 -0.46 -3.29
N TYR A 142 6.89 -0.95 -2.36
CA TYR A 142 6.42 -1.52 -1.10
C TYR A 142 6.27 -0.42 -0.04
N MET A 143 5.27 -0.59 0.82
CA MET A 143 4.95 0.29 1.94
C MET A 143 4.58 -0.57 3.15
N SER A 144 5.07 -0.16 4.32
CA SER A 144 4.51 -0.53 5.62
C SER A 144 3.08 0.02 5.76
N PRO A 145 2.28 -0.46 6.74
CA PRO A 145 0.94 0.07 6.97
C PRO A 145 0.94 1.56 7.32
N ILE A 146 1.96 2.05 8.05
CA ILE A 146 2.08 3.47 8.39
C ILE A 146 2.38 4.31 7.14
N GLU A 147 3.33 3.88 6.30
CA GLU A 147 3.60 4.55 5.02
C GLU A 147 2.38 4.53 4.10
N ALA A 148 1.63 3.43 4.05
CA ALA A 148 0.39 3.32 3.28
C ALA A 148 -0.72 4.24 3.83
N GLN A 149 -0.78 4.44 5.15
CA GLN A 149 -1.68 5.40 5.79
C GLN A 149 -1.30 6.83 5.40
N ASP A 150 -0.01 7.18 5.50
CA ASP A 150 0.51 8.50 5.11
C ASP A 150 0.32 8.78 3.61
N PHE A 151 0.44 7.76 2.78
CA PHE A 151 0.20 7.85 1.35
C PHE A 151 -1.29 8.00 0.99
N GLY A 152 -2.20 7.60 1.91
CA GLY A 152 -3.65 7.69 1.74
C GLY A 152 -4.32 6.42 1.19
N ILE A 153 -3.62 5.28 1.15
CA ILE A 153 -4.21 3.98 0.74
C ILE A 153 -5.11 3.42 1.85
N ILE A 154 -4.76 3.64 3.11
CA ILE A 154 -5.60 3.25 4.26
C ILE A 154 -5.80 4.43 5.21
N ASP A 155 -6.77 4.30 6.10
CA ASP A 155 -7.10 5.34 7.08
C ASP A 155 -6.52 5.02 8.47
N ARG A 156 -6.47 3.73 8.86
CA ARG A 156 -6.06 3.32 10.21
C ARG A 156 -5.23 2.03 10.22
N VAL A 157 -4.28 1.96 11.13
CA VAL A 157 -3.53 0.74 11.45
C VAL A 157 -3.95 0.27 12.85
N LEU A 158 -4.58 -0.90 12.95
CA LEU A 158 -5.16 -1.40 14.21
C LEU A 158 -4.25 -2.43 14.88
N VAL A 159 -4.12 -2.33 16.20
CA VAL A 159 -3.42 -3.32 17.06
C VAL A 159 -4.44 -4.28 17.66
N HIS A 160 -5.49 -3.74 18.28
CA HIS A 160 -6.56 -4.51 18.92
C HIS A 160 -7.94 -3.91 18.61
N PRO A 161 -9.00 -4.74 18.51
CA PRO A 161 -10.37 -4.24 18.55
C PRO A 161 -10.66 -3.57 19.90
N PRO A 162 -11.80 -2.86 20.06
CA PRO A 162 -12.16 -2.24 21.34
C PRO A 162 -12.05 -3.24 22.50
N GLN A 163 -11.19 -2.93 23.46
CA GLN A 163 -10.97 -3.78 24.63
C GLN A 163 -12.11 -3.59 25.63
N ALA A 164 -12.28 -4.54 26.57
CA ALA A 164 -13.34 -4.43 27.57
C ALA A 164 -13.22 -3.12 28.38
N GLY A 165 -14.25 -2.26 28.27
CA GLY A 165 -14.28 -0.94 28.91
C GLY A 165 -13.72 0.21 28.07
N GLN A 166 -13.38 -0.02 26.79
CA GLN A 166 -12.99 1.01 25.83
C GLN A 166 -13.95 0.99 24.63
N ASP A 167 -14.41 2.17 24.21
CA ASP A 167 -15.33 2.30 23.06
C ASP A 167 -14.58 2.33 21.72
N ASP A 168 -13.30 2.75 21.73
CA ASP A 168 -12.48 2.91 20.53
C ASP A 168 -11.44 1.78 20.38
N PRO A 169 -11.08 1.41 19.13
CA PRO A 169 -10.02 0.44 18.88
C PRO A 169 -8.63 1.01 19.18
N GLU A 170 -7.70 0.15 19.56
CA GLU A 170 -6.30 0.53 19.76
C GLU A 170 -5.59 0.64 18.40
N LEU A 171 -5.02 1.82 18.13
CA LEU A 171 -4.30 2.12 16.89
C LEU A 171 -2.79 2.13 17.12
N VAL A 172 -2.02 1.83 16.08
CA VAL A 172 -0.56 1.99 16.11
C VAL A 172 -0.22 3.47 16.28
N GLN A 173 0.54 3.79 17.32
CA GLN A 173 1.07 5.14 17.53
C GLN A 173 2.23 5.38 16.56
N LYS A 174 2.22 6.52 15.87
CA LYS A 174 3.39 6.95 15.08
C LYS A 174 4.48 7.37 16.05
N GLU A 175 5.63 6.71 16.02
CA GLU A 175 6.80 7.21 16.75
C GLU A 175 7.12 8.64 16.27
N PRO A 176 7.35 9.61 17.17
CA PRO A 176 7.76 10.95 16.75
C PRO A 176 9.09 10.84 15.99
N PRO A 177 9.32 11.69 14.97
CA PRO A 177 10.58 11.69 14.24
C PRO A 177 11.71 11.92 15.24
N THR A 178 12.55 10.91 15.42
CA THR A 178 13.64 10.93 16.38
C THR A 178 14.56 12.08 15.98
N ALA A 179 14.66 13.10 16.83
CA ALA A 179 15.60 14.18 16.63
C ALA A 179 17.00 13.57 16.48
N ILE A 180 17.60 13.75 15.31
CA ILE A 180 18.97 13.35 15.04
C ILE A 180 19.84 14.06 16.08
N CYS A 181 20.33 13.32 17.07
CA CYS A 181 21.35 13.80 17.97
C CYS A 181 22.58 14.16 17.14
N PRO A 182 23.14 15.38 17.24
CA PRO A 182 24.42 15.67 16.61
C PRO A 182 25.48 14.79 17.28
N SER A 183 26.27 14.10 16.47
CA SER A 183 27.37 13.25 16.93
C SER A 183 28.29 14.02 17.90
N PRO A 184 28.81 13.41 18.98
CA PRO A 184 29.77 14.10 19.83
C PRO A 184 31.03 14.41 19.02
N ALA A 185 31.36 15.69 18.95
CA ALA A 185 32.63 16.17 18.41
C ALA A 185 33.79 15.43 19.08
N SER A 186 34.73 14.97 18.27
CA SER A 186 35.99 14.37 18.68
C SER A 186 36.79 15.35 19.55
N GLN A 187 36.74 15.18 20.87
CA GLN A 187 37.72 15.77 21.78
C GLN A 187 38.99 14.94 21.71
N THR A 188 39.99 15.44 20.99
CA THR A 188 41.38 15.00 21.14
C THR A 188 42.00 15.84 22.25
N SER A 189 42.25 15.24 23.40
CA SER A 189 43.13 15.79 24.42
C SER A 189 44.16 14.73 24.83
N ALA A 190 45.42 15.08 24.59
CA ALA A 190 46.67 14.70 25.25
C ALA A 190 46.60 13.59 26.32
N THR A 191 47.55 12.67 26.48
CA THR A 191 48.99 12.89 26.66
C THR A 191 49.61 11.50 26.89
N GLU A 192 50.73 11.15 26.28
CA GLU A 192 51.58 10.09 26.85
C GLU A 192 53.05 10.47 26.66
N GLN A 193 53.75 10.52 27.79
CA GLN A 193 55.13 10.98 27.91
C GLN A 193 56.13 9.85 27.71
N SER A 194 57.18 10.20 26.97
CA SER A 194 58.60 9.91 27.20
C SER A 194 59.14 8.49 26.97
N LEU A 195 60.17 8.43 26.12
CA LEU A 195 61.49 7.87 26.43
C LEU A 195 62.53 8.51 25.48
N PRO A 196 63.72 8.94 25.96
CA PRO A 196 64.72 9.62 25.13
C PRO A 196 65.74 8.62 24.56
N SER A 197 66.14 8.79 23.30
CA SER A 197 67.35 8.14 22.79
C SER A 197 68.18 9.13 22.00
N SER A 198 69.37 9.34 22.52
CA SER A 198 70.43 10.23 22.09
C SER A 198 71.11 9.75 20.81
N TYR A 199 71.23 10.63 19.81
CA TYR A 199 72.35 10.59 18.89
C TYR A 199 72.67 12.01 18.38
N LYS A 200 73.89 12.49 18.67
CA LYS A 200 74.45 13.75 18.17
C LYS A 200 75.05 13.53 16.78
N PRO A 201 74.98 14.51 15.86
CA PRO A 201 75.78 14.51 14.64
C PRO A 201 76.97 15.46 14.75
N GLU A 202 78.13 15.08 14.20
CA GLU A 202 79.22 15.98 13.78
C GLU A 202 80.05 15.26 12.69
N PRO A 203 80.84 15.98 11.88
CA PRO A 203 80.52 17.12 11.02
C PRO A 203 80.51 16.75 9.53
#